data_AF-A0A849Q338-F1
#
_entry.id   AF-A0A849Q338-F1
#
_cell.length_a   1.000
_cell.length_b   1.000
_cell.length_c   1.000
_cell.angle_alpha   90.00
_cell.angle_beta   90.00
_cell.angle_gamma   90.00
#
_symmetry.space_group_name_H-M   'P 1'
#
loop_
_entity.id
_entity.type
_entity.pdbx_description
1 polymer ?
#
loop_
_entity_poly.entity_id
_entity_poly.type
_entity_poly.pdbx_seq_one_letter_code
_entity_poly.pdbx_strand_id
1 'polypeptide(L)' 'MLVGCHVSISGSIDKAVDNAVERKCSAFQIFTRNPRGWHA' A
#
# COMPACT_ATOMS: atom_id res chain seq x y z
N MET A 1 -1.38 12.72 -15.21
CA MET A 1 -2.48 11.77 -14.96
C MET A 1 -2.09 10.90 -13.75
N LEU A 2 -2.95 10.79 -12.74
CA LEU A 2 -2.69 9.99 -11.54
C LEU A 2 -3.31 8.60 -11.70
N VAL A 3 -2.48 7.56 -11.75
CA VAL A 3 -2.89 6.16 -11.94
C VAL A 3 -2.06 5.26 -11.06
N GLY A 4 -2.71 4.26 -10.46
CA GLY A 4 -2.03 3.14 -9.85
C GLY A 4 -3.01 2.18 -9.18
N CYS A 5 -2.54 1.47 -8.16
CA CYS A 5 -3.26 0.36 -7.56
C CYS A 5 -3.18 0.37 -6.02
N HIS A 6 -3.91 -0.55 -5.41
CA HIS A 6 -3.78 -0.82 -3.98
C HIS A 6 -2.50 -1.63 -3.73
N VAL A 7 -1.60 -1.13 -2.88
CA VAL A 7 -0.31 -1.75 -2.59
C VAL A 7 -0.19 -2.15 -1.12
N SER A 8 0.66 -3.14 -0.85
CA SER A 8 0.82 -3.72 0.48
C SER A 8 1.63 -2.81 1.41
N ILE A 9 1.24 -2.79 2.70
CA ILE A 9 2.01 -2.22 3.82
C ILE A 9 2.75 -3.29 4.64
N SER A 10 2.86 -4.52 4.12
CA SER A 10 3.48 -5.62 4.85
C SER A 10 4.94 -5.29 5.20
N GLY A 11 5.27 -5.37 6.49
CA GLY A 11 6.60 -5.06 7.02
C GLY A 11 6.77 -3.62 7.50
N SER A 12 6.05 -2.64 6.94
CA SER A 12 5.91 -1.26 7.44
C SER A 12 5.12 -0.42 6.41
N ILE A 13 4.56 0.72 6.85
CA ILE A 13 3.89 1.67 5.95
C ILE A 13 4.87 2.29 4.93
N ASP A 14 6.13 2.55 5.31
CA ASP A 14 7.12 3.18 4.40
C ASP A 14 7.36 2.32 3.15
N LYS A 15 7.36 0.99 3.30
CA LYS A 15 7.52 0.04 2.18
C LYS A 15 6.43 0.15 1.12
N ALA A 16 5.27 0.72 1.44
CA ALA A 16 4.24 0.93 0.43
C ALA A 16 4.69 1.91 -0.66
N VAL A 17 5.59 2.86 -0.33
CA VAL A 17 6.17 3.79 -1.30
C VAL A 17 7.05 3.01 -2.29
N ASP A 18 7.96 2.18 -1.78
CA ASP A 18 8.82 1.33 -2.63
C ASP A 18 7.99 0.39 -3.51
N ASN A 19 6.95 -0.24 -2.96
CA ASN A 19 6.05 -1.12 -3.70
C ASN A 19 5.31 -0.40 -4.84
N ALA A 20 4.94 0.88 -4.63
CA ALA A 20 4.30 1.72 -5.64
C ALA A 20 5.28 2.13 -6.75
N VAL A 21 6.54 2.45 -6.38
CA VAL A 21 7.62 2.75 -7.33
C VAL A 21 7.93 1.54 -8.21
N GLU A 22 8.07 0.35 -7.62
CA GLU A 22 8.30 -0.91 -8.35
C GLU A 22 7.20 -1.18 -9.39
N ARG A 23 5.95 -0.85 -9.05
CA ARG A 23 4.77 -1.00 -9.92
C ARG A 23 4.55 0.17 -10.87
N LYS A 24 5.45 1.16 -10.91
CA LYS A 24 5.38 2.34 -11.77
C LYS A 24 4.08 3.13 -11.59
N CYS A 25 3.57 3.20 -10.37
CA CYS A 25 2.37 3.97 -10.03
C CYS A 25 2.70 5.46 -9.90
N SER A 26 1.79 6.34 -10.36
CA SER A 26 1.84 7.78 -10.10
C SER A 26 0.90 8.23 -8.97
N ALA A 27 0.01 7.36 -8.52
CA ALA A 27 -0.75 7.44 -7.27
C ALA A 27 -1.03 6.02 -6.77
N PHE A 28 -1.22 5.81 -5.47
CA PHE A 28 -1.48 4.49 -4.90
C PHE A 28 -2.37 4.57 -3.66
N GLN A 29 -3.05 3.47 -3.35
CA GLN A 29 -3.88 3.32 -2.15
C GLN A 29 -3.25 2.27 -1.22
N ILE A 30 -3.42 2.44 0.08
CA ILE A 30 -2.99 1.47 1.10
C ILE A 30 -4.09 1.26 2.16
N PHE A 31 -3.95 0.20 2.95
CA PHE A 31 -4.51 0.18 4.30
C PHE A 31 -3.54 0.85 5.27
N THR A 32 -4.02 1.46 6.35
CA THR A 32 -3.17 2.02 7.42
C THR A 32 -2.84 1.01 8.53
N ARG A 33 -3.47 -0.17 8.51
CA ARG A 33 -3.30 -1.29 9.45
C ARG A 33 -3.78 -2.59 8.81
N ASN A 34 -3.54 -3.74 9.46
CA ASN A 34 -4.07 -5.02 8.99
C ASN A 34 -5.62 -4.96 8.91
N PRO A 35 -6.22 -5.04 7.71
CA PRO A 35 -7.68 -4.94 7.55
C PRO A 35 -8.44 -6.11 8.18
N ARG A 36 -7.74 -7.20 8.56
CA ARG A 36 -8.30 -8.37 9.24
C ARG A 36 -7.90 -8.44 10.72
N GLY A 37 -7.32 -7.37 11.28
CA GLY A 37 -6.73 -7.37 12.62
C GLY A 37 -7.72 -7.37 13.79
N TRP A 38 -9.03 -7.50 13.54
CA TRP A 38 -10.00 -7.64 14.62
C TRP A 38 -9.90 -9.05 15.21
N HIS A 39 -9.56 -9.13 16.49
CA HIS A 39 -9.69 -10.35 17.28
C HIS A 39 -11.05 -10.26 18.01
N ALA A 40 -11.95 -11.19 17.68
CA ALA A 40 -13.23 -11.38 18.37
C ALA A 40 -13.07 -12.29 19.58
#